data_AF-A0A9X1UP83-F1
#
_entry.id   AF-A0A9X1UP83-F1
#
_cell.length_a   1.000
_cell.length_b   1.000
_cell.length_c   1.000
_cell.angle_alpha   90.00
_cell.angle_beta   90.00
_cell.angle_gamma   90.00
#
_symmetry.space_group_name_H-M   'P 1'
#
loop_
_entity.id
_entity.type
_entity.pdbx_description
1 polymer ?
#
loop_
_entity_poly.entity_id
_entity_poly.type
_entity_poly.pdbx_seq_one_letter_code
_entity_poly.pdbx_strand_id
1 'polypeptide(L)'
;MGRLADLRNELMTDPEFRAGYEQQGQLVRFGRIMRGARESQGLTQAQLASRLEISQSEISRLEKGEGVNGPTFERLVAFAHALGLRFVVGFADEQPVEMPRPGRTGVMPPPVFGGFRLRRHPGGSTVTAEIAADDREALWGAF
;
A
#
# COMPACT_ATOMS: atom_id res chain seq x y z
N MET A 1 13.60 -10.80 -26.06
CA MET A 1 12.58 -10.43 -25.05
C MET A 1 11.44 -11.43 -25.14
N GLY A 2 10.74 -11.73 -24.04
CA GLY A 2 9.78 -12.84 -24.02
C GLY A 2 8.44 -12.45 -24.67
N ARG A 3 7.85 -13.37 -25.45
CA ARG A 3 6.58 -13.24 -26.18
C ARG A 3 5.43 -12.62 -25.35
N LEU A 4 5.41 -12.87 -24.04
CA LEU A 4 4.39 -12.33 -23.12
C LEU A 4 4.57 -10.84 -22.81
N ALA A 5 5.83 -10.36 -22.76
CA ALA A 5 6.13 -8.95 -22.54
C ALA A 5 5.78 -8.11 -23.77
N ASP A 6 6.02 -8.65 -24.96
CA ASP A 6 5.70 -8.01 -26.24
C ASP A 6 4.17 -7.89 -26.40
N LEU A 7 3.43 -8.98 -26.15
CA LEU A 7 1.96 -8.99 -26.17
C LEU A 7 1.36 -8.00 -25.17
N ARG A 8 1.92 -7.92 -23.95
CA ARG A 8 1.49 -6.92 -22.97
C ARG A 8 1.68 -5.51 -23.51
N ASN A 9 2.84 -5.20 -24.10
CA ASN A 9 3.12 -3.85 -24.60
C ASN A 9 2.17 -3.46 -25.74
N GLU A 10 1.81 -4.41 -26.61
CA GLU A 10 0.81 -4.21 -27.66
C GLU A 10 -0.57 -3.91 -27.06
N LEU A 11 -1.03 -4.72 -26.10
CA LEU A 11 -2.33 -4.53 -25.45
C LEU A 11 -2.40 -3.23 -24.63
N MET A 12 -1.27 -2.71 -24.13
CA MET A 12 -1.23 -1.42 -23.41
C MET A 12 -1.54 -0.20 -24.31
N THR A 13 -1.64 -0.39 -25.64
CA THR A 13 -2.12 0.66 -26.55
C THR A 13 -3.64 0.85 -26.51
N ASP A 14 -4.39 -0.17 -26.08
CA ASP A 14 -5.82 -0.10 -25.85
C ASP A 14 -6.12 0.61 -24.51
N PRO A 15 -6.86 1.74 -24.52
CA PRO A 15 -7.21 2.47 -23.31
C PRO A 15 -7.98 1.64 -22.27
N GLU A 16 -8.87 0.75 -22.70
CA GLU A 16 -9.66 -0.08 -21.78
C GLU A 16 -8.78 -1.12 -21.09
N PHE A 17 -7.94 -1.81 -21.87
CA PHE A 17 -6.96 -2.75 -21.33
C PHE A 17 -5.99 -2.05 -20.37
N ARG A 18 -5.49 -0.88 -20.75
CA ARG A 18 -4.55 -0.10 -19.93
C ARG A 18 -5.18 0.28 -18.59
N ALA A 19 -6.40 0.82 -18.59
CA ALA A 19 -7.10 1.21 -17.36
C ALA A 19 -7.30 0.01 -16.42
N GLY A 20 -7.77 -1.13 -16.95
CA GLY A 20 -7.92 -2.35 -16.18
C GLY A 20 -6.58 -2.91 -15.65
N TYR A 21 -5.53 -2.84 -16.46
CA TYR A 21 -4.18 -3.26 -16.07
C TYR A 21 -3.60 -2.38 -14.95
N GLU A 22 -3.79 -1.06 -15.04
CA GLU A 22 -3.36 -0.11 -14.02
C GLU A 22 -4.12 -0.28 -12.70
N GLN A 23 -5.45 -0.43 -12.77
CA GLN A 23 -6.30 -0.72 -11.60
C GLN A 23 -5.88 -2.03 -10.92
N GLN A 24 -5.71 -3.10 -11.68
CA GLN A 24 -5.24 -4.38 -11.13
C GLN A 24 -3.83 -4.25 -10.54
N GLY A 25 -2.97 -3.46 -11.18
CA GLY A 25 -1.65 -3.12 -10.66
C GLY A 25 -1.71 -2.43 -9.30
N GLN A 26 -2.68 -1.53 -9.07
CA GLN A 26 -2.89 -0.89 -7.78
C GLN A 26 -3.29 -1.90 -6.71
N LEU A 27 -4.23 -2.82 -7.01
CA LEU A 27 -4.64 -3.87 -6.08
C LEU A 27 -3.49 -4.81 -5.70
N VAL A 28 -2.66 -5.20 -6.68
CA VAL A 28 -1.47 -6.03 -6.41
C VAL A 28 -0.47 -5.30 -5.52
N ARG A 29 -0.23 -4.00 -5.75
CA ARG A 29 0.64 -3.19 -4.87
C ARG A 29 0.07 -3.11 -3.46
N PHE A 30 -1.24 -2.91 -3.35
CA PHE A 30 -1.94 -2.88 -2.07
C PHE A 30 -1.80 -4.20 -1.30
N GLY A 31 -2.04 -5.34 -1.96
CA GLY A 31 -1.88 -6.67 -1.36
C GLY A 31 -0.46 -6.91 -0.84
N ARG A 32 0.58 -6.44 -1.56
CA ARG A 32 1.97 -6.51 -1.10
C ARG A 32 2.24 -5.70 0.17
N ILE A 33 1.63 -4.53 0.30
CA ILE A 33 1.73 -3.70 1.52
C ILE A 33 1.13 -4.45 2.71
N MET A 34 -0.08 -5.02 2.54
CA MET A 34 -0.76 -5.80 3.57
C MET A 34 0.05 -7.02 4.00
N ARG A 35 0.63 -7.74 3.03
CA ARG A 35 1.53 -8.87 3.27
C ARG A 35 2.77 -8.44 4.06
N GLY A 36 3.43 -7.35 3.66
CA GLY A 36 4.59 -6.82 4.34
C GLY A 36 4.28 -6.41 5.79
N ALA A 37 3.12 -5.78 6.02
CA ALA A 37 2.65 -5.45 7.35
C ALA A 37 2.46 -6.71 8.21
N ARG A 38 1.79 -7.75 7.70
CA ARG A 38 1.65 -9.03 8.40
C ARG A 38 3.01 -9.66 8.74
N GLU A 39 3.90 -9.75 7.76
CA GLU A 39 5.22 -10.37 7.93
C GLU A 39 6.08 -9.60 8.94
N SER A 40 5.97 -8.27 9.00
CA SER A 40 6.66 -7.43 10.01
C SER A 40 6.21 -7.74 11.45
N GLN A 41 5.00 -8.27 11.63
CA GLN A 41 4.47 -8.70 12.93
C GLN A 41 4.76 -10.18 13.21
N GLY A 42 5.49 -10.88 12.34
CA GLY A 42 5.84 -12.29 12.50
C GLY A 42 4.66 -13.26 12.40
N LEU A 43 3.54 -12.83 11.82
CA LEU A 43 2.32 -13.64 11.73
C LEU A 43 2.25 -14.41 10.42
N THR A 44 1.75 -15.65 10.47
CA THR A 44 1.35 -16.41 9.28
C THR A 44 -0.03 -15.94 8.76
N GLN A 45 -0.35 -16.27 7.50
CA GLN A 45 -1.68 -15.97 6.95
C GLN A 45 -2.81 -16.62 7.78
N ALA A 46 -2.60 -17.85 8.27
CA ALA A 46 -3.59 -18.55 9.09
C ALA A 46 -3.81 -17.88 10.44
N GLN A 47 -2.73 -17.43 11.10
CA GLN A 47 -2.84 -16.71 12.38
C GLN A 47 -3.58 -15.38 12.23
N LEU A 48 -3.31 -14.63 11.16
CA LEU A 48 -4.03 -13.39 10.91
C LEU A 48 -5.50 -13.65 10.55
N ALA A 49 -5.78 -14.69 9.76
CA ALA A 49 -7.14 -15.11 9.46
C ALA A 49 -7.94 -15.45 10.73
N SER A 50 -7.33 -16.16 11.68
CA SER A 50 -7.95 -16.45 12.98
C SER A 50 -8.23 -15.20 13.80
N ARG A 51 -7.37 -14.18 13.77
CA ARG A 51 -7.61 -12.91 14.49
C ARG A 51 -8.75 -12.09 13.88
N LEU A 52 -8.98 -12.26 12.59
CA LEU A 52 -10.01 -11.54 11.84
C LEU A 52 -11.31 -12.34 11.67
N GLU A 53 -11.36 -13.58 12.19
CA GLU A 53 -12.48 -14.50 12.02
C GLU A 53 -12.86 -14.72 10.55
N ILE A 54 -11.87 -14.75 9.66
CA ILE A 54 -12.06 -15.04 8.23
C ILE A 54 -11.22 -16.24 7.79
N SER A 55 -11.38 -16.64 6.53
CA SER A 55 -10.62 -17.76 5.96
C SER A 55 -9.19 -17.37 5.58
N GLN A 56 -8.26 -18.33 5.68
CA GLN A 56 -6.88 -18.14 5.19
C GLN A 56 -6.85 -17.83 3.68
N SER A 57 -7.73 -18.45 2.90
CA SER A 57 -7.83 -18.20 1.46
C SER A 57 -8.22 -16.75 1.14
N GLU A 58 -9.03 -16.14 1.99
CA GLU A 58 -9.41 -14.72 1.88
C GLU A 58 -8.24 -13.78 2.19
N ILE A 59 -7.42 -14.09 3.20
CA ILE A 59 -6.15 -13.38 3.42
C ILE A 59 -5.22 -13.54 2.21
N SER A 60 -5.13 -14.75 1.64
CA SER A 60 -4.29 -15.01 0.47
C SER A 60 -4.73 -14.21 -0.75
N ARG A 61 -6.04 -14.15 -1.03
CA ARG A 61 -6.62 -13.31 -2.11
C ARG A 61 -6.28 -11.84 -1.91
N LEU A 62 -6.49 -11.35 -0.69
CA LEU A 62 -6.20 -9.97 -0.32
C LEU A 62 -4.73 -9.61 -0.56
N GLU A 63 -3.81 -10.45 -0.11
CA GLU A 63 -2.36 -10.24 -0.27
C GLU A 63 -1.87 -10.34 -1.70
N LYS A 64 -2.61 -11.02 -2.58
CA LYS A 64 -2.34 -11.09 -4.01
C LYS A 64 -2.98 -9.93 -4.79
N GLY A 65 -3.83 -9.12 -4.17
CA GLY A 65 -4.62 -8.11 -4.88
C GLY A 65 -5.69 -8.73 -5.77
N GLU A 66 -6.21 -9.90 -5.40
CA GLU A 66 -7.31 -10.56 -6.11
C GLU A 66 -8.66 -10.04 -5.58
N GLY A 67 -9.52 -9.60 -6.50
CA GLY A 67 -10.88 -9.10 -6.20
C GLY A 67 -11.14 -7.74 -6.83
N VAL A 68 -12.19 -7.65 -7.67
CA VAL A 68 -12.48 -6.50 -8.55
C VAL A 68 -12.52 -5.16 -7.81
N ASN A 69 -13.03 -5.14 -6.57
CA ASN A 69 -13.25 -3.93 -5.79
C ASN A 69 -12.29 -3.78 -4.59
N GLY A 70 -11.35 -4.73 -4.40
CA GLY A 70 -10.52 -4.77 -3.20
C GLY A 70 -11.32 -4.95 -1.89
N PRO A 71 -10.67 -4.81 -0.72
CA PRO A 71 -11.33 -4.84 0.59
C PRO A 71 -12.10 -3.53 0.87
N THR A 72 -13.16 -3.61 1.66
CA THR A 72 -13.84 -2.41 2.19
C THR A 72 -12.98 -1.69 3.21
N PHE A 73 -13.28 -0.40 3.45
CA PHE A 73 -12.55 0.40 4.42
C PHE A 73 -12.61 -0.20 5.84
N GLU A 74 -13.76 -0.70 6.27
CA GLU A 74 -13.94 -1.34 7.58
C GLU A 74 -13.00 -2.54 7.74
N ARG A 75 -12.83 -3.32 6.67
CA ARG A 75 -11.92 -4.47 6.67
C ARG A 75 -10.46 -4.05 6.76
N LEU A 76 -10.09 -2.91 6.18
CA LEU A 76 -8.74 -2.35 6.31
C LEU A 76 -8.44 -1.92 7.73
N VAL A 77 -9.41 -1.26 8.37
CA VAL A 77 -9.31 -0.84 9.77
C VAL A 77 -9.20 -2.08 10.67
N ALA A 78 -10.06 -3.08 10.49
CA ALA A 78 -10.01 -4.33 11.24
C ALA A 78 -8.66 -5.04 11.07
N PHE A 79 -8.13 -5.09 9.85
CA PHE A 79 -6.82 -5.67 9.56
C PHE A 79 -5.69 -4.95 10.30
N ALA A 80 -5.67 -3.61 10.29
CA ALA A 80 -4.70 -2.83 11.03
C ALA A 80 -4.79 -3.12 12.54
N HIS A 81 -6.00 -3.14 13.11
CA HIS A 81 -6.21 -3.49 14.51
C HIS A 81 -5.75 -4.91 14.85
N ALA A 82 -6.02 -5.91 14.00
CA ALA A 82 -5.57 -7.29 14.21
C ALA A 82 -4.04 -7.43 14.18
N LEU A 83 -3.34 -6.50 13.53
CA LEU A 83 -1.89 -6.38 13.53
C LEU A 83 -1.34 -5.49 14.66
N GLY A 84 -2.19 -4.84 15.47
CA GLY A 84 -1.75 -3.85 16.46
C GLY A 84 -1.25 -2.55 15.84
N LEU A 85 -1.65 -2.26 14.61
CA LEU A 85 -1.25 -1.09 13.83
C LEU A 85 -2.41 -0.09 13.71
N ARG A 86 -2.08 1.14 13.31
CA ARG A 86 -3.05 2.16 12.91
C ARG A 86 -3.12 2.21 11.39
N PHE A 87 -4.33 2.19 10.83
CA PHE A 87 -4.52 2.43 9.40
C PHE A 87 -4.34 3.92 9.09
N VAL A 88 -3.46 4.22 8.15
CA VAL A 88 -3.15 5.58 7.70
C VAL A 88 -3.09 5.56 6.18
N VAL A 89 -3.81 6.47 5.53
CA VAL A 89 -3.87 6.60 4.08
C VAL A 89 -3.49 8.02 3.67
N GLY A 90 -2.83 8.14 2.52
CA GLY A 90 -2.50 9.42 1.91
C GLY A 90 -2.39 9.28 0.40
N PHE A 91 -2.45 10.42 -0.30
CA PHE A 91 -2.33 10.51 -1.75
C PHE A 91 -0.90 10.88 -2.14
N ALA A 92 -0.50 10.48 -3.35
CA ALA A 92 0.75 10.85 -3.98
C ALA A 92 0.50 11.20 -5.45
N ASP A 93 1.44 11.90 -6.08
CA ASP A 93 1.36 12.25 -7.49
C ASP A 93 1.24 11.01 -8.38
N GLU A 94 0.41 11.10 -9.42
CA GLU A 94 0.10 9.99 -10.33
C GLU A 94 1.30 9.57 -11.19
N GLN A 95 2.19 10.52 -11.49
CA GLN A 95 3.45 10.22 -12.16
C GLN A 95 4.47 9.72 -11.13
N PRO A 96 5.00 8.49 -11.27
CA PRO A 96 6.08 8.04 -10.40
C PRO A 96 7.25 9.01 -10.54
N VAL A 97 7.74 9.54 -9.42
CA VAL A 97 8.95 10.37 -9.38
C VAL A 97 10.02 9.70 -10.23
N GLU A 98 10.46 10.37 -11.29
CA GLU A 98 11.45 9.84 -12.22
C GLU A 98 12.67 9.40 -11.41
N MET A 99 12.95 8.09 -11.39
CA MET A 99 14.07 7.54 -10.63
C MET A 99 15.35 8.28 -11.04
N PRO A 100 16.16 8.82 -10.10
CA PRO A 100 17.49 9.27 -10.46
C PRO A 100 18.24 8.07 -11.05
N ARG A 101 18.80 8.25 -12.25
CA ARG A 101 19.57 7.22 -12.98
C ARG A 101 20.57 6.51 -12.04
N PRO A 102 20.83 5.20 -12.23
CA PRO A 102 21.79 4.46 -11.41
C PRO A 102 23.16 5.15 -11.49
N GLY A 103 23.66 5.62 -10.34
CA GLY A 103 24.89 6.41 -10.23
C GLY A 103 24.79 7.60 -9.27
N ARG A 104 23.58 8.05 -8.93
CA ARG A 104 23.37 8.91 -7.75
C ARG A 104 22.92 8.01 -6.61
N THR A 105 23.57 8.11 -5.44
CA THR A 105 23.03 7.64 -4.16
C THR A 105 21.79 8.46 -3.82
N GLY A 106 20.74 8.29 -4.62
CA GLY A 106 19.45 8.91 -4.44
C GLY A 106 18.72 8.12 -3.38
N VAL A 107 18.73 8.61 -2.14
CA VAL A 107 17.69 8.28 -1.19
C VAL A 107 16.36 8.47 -1.93
N MET A 108 15.57 7.41 -2.09
CA MET A 108 14.22 7.51 -2.64
C MET A 108 13.52 8.65 -1.91
N PRO A 109 13.14 9.75 -2.59
CA PRO A 109 12.40 10.79 -1.91
C PRO A 109 11.16 10.11 -1.36
N PRO A 110 10.89 10.22 -0.05
CA PRO A 110 9.71 9.61 0.51
C PRO A 110 8.49 10.12 -0.26
N PRO A 111 7.49 9.26 -0.55
CA PRO A 111 6.25 9.73 -1.15
C PRO A 111 5.72 10.91 -0.35
N VAL A 112 5.43 12.01 -1.03
CA VAL A 112 4.81 13.20 -0.41
C VAL A 112 3.36 12.82 -0.14
N PHE A 113 3.09 12.34 1.06
CA PHE A 113 1.74 12.16 1.54
C PHE A 113 1.22 13.53 1.97
N GLY A 114 0.23 14.08 1.26
CA GLY A 114 -0.47 15.28 1.72
C GLY A 114 -0.93 15.09 3.17
N GLY A 115 -0.53 16.00 4.08
CA GLY A 115 -0.87 15.95 5.51
C GLY A 115 0.10 15.15 6.42
N PHE A 116 1.08 14.44 5.87
CA PHE A 116 2.05 13.68 6.68
C PHE A 116 3.49 14.14 6.45
N ARG A 117 4.18 14.50 7.54
CA ARG A 117 5.63 14.70 7.51
C ARG A 117 6.31 13.41 7.92
N LEU A 118 7.03 12.80 6.97
CA LEU A 118 7.89 11.66 7.26
C LEU A 118 9.17 12.17 7.93
N ARG A 119 9.28 11.97 9.24
CA ARG A 119 10.46 12.34 10.02
C ARG A 119 11.42 11.15 10.05
N ARG A 120 12.65 11.36 9.60
CA ARG A 120 13.75 10.40 9.83
C ARG A 120 14.36 10.69 11.19
N HIS A 121 14.39 9.70 12.08
CA HIS A 121 15.15 9.81 13.32
C HIS A 121 16.66 9.77 13.03
N PRO A 122 17.48 10.67 13.60
CA PRO A 122 18.93 10.59 13.44
C PRO A 122 19.43 9.29 14.08
N GLY A 123 20.09 8.43 13.30
CA GLY A 123 20.70 7.18 13.76
C GLY A 123 19.86 5.90 13.65
N GLY A 124 18.65 5.94 13.06
CA GLY A 124 17.79 4.76 12.89
C GLY A 124 17.30 4.56 11.46
N SER A 125 17.12 3.30 11.04
CA SER A 125 16.51 2.91 9.75
C SER A 125 15.00 3.16 9.68
N THR A 126 14.40 3.70 10.74
CA THR A 126 12.95 3.84 10.92
C THR A 126 12.47 5.22 10.48
N VAL A 127 11.50 5.23 9.56
CA VAL A 127 10.77 6.44 9.13
C VAL A 127 9.43 6.46 9.87
N THR A 128 9.13 7.52 10.62
CA THR A 128 7.84 7.71 11.27
C THR A 128 7.01 8.73 10.49
N ALA A 129 5.78 8.35 10.12
CA ALA A 129 4.80 9.28 9.59
C ALA A 129 4.14 10.02 10.76
N GLU A 130 4.42 11.32 10.90
CA GLU A 130 3.74 12.19 11.84
C GLU A 130 2.57 12.89 11.11
N ILE A 131 1.36 12.77 11.66
CA ILE A 131 0.21 13.60 11.25
C ILE A 131 0.54 15.04 11.67
N ALA A 132 0.41 16.00 10.75
CA ALA A 132 0.60 17.42 11.05
C ALA A 132 -0.29 17.84 12.24
N ALA A 133 0.26 18.65 13.15
CA ALA A 133 -0.39 18.97 14.42
C ALA A 133 -1.78 19.61 14.27
N ASP A 134 -2.01 20.35 13.17
CA ASP A 134 -3.29 21.03 12.89
C ASP A 134 -4.46 20.05 12.61
N ASP A 135 -4.17 18.83 12.13
CA ASP A 135 -5.21 17.83 11.84
C ASP A 135 -5.67 17.07 13.10
N ARG A 136 -4.95 17.19 14.22
CA ARG A 136 -5.33 16.53 15.48
C ARG A 136 -6.53 17.18 16.17
N GLU A 137 -6.72 18.49 16.02
CA GLU A 137 -7.90 19.19 16.54
C GLU A 137 -9.14 18.95 15.69
N ALA A 138 -8.99 18.82 14.36
CA ALA A 138 -10.11 18.57 13.44
C ALA A 138 -10.80 17.21 13.67
N LEU A 139 -10.08 16.21 14.21
CA LEU A 139 -10.61 14.87 14.46
C LEU A 139 -11.48 14.76 15.72
N TRP A 140 -11.40 15.71 16.66
CA TRP A 140 -12.24 15.77 17.86
C TRP A 140 -13.36 16.82 17.77
N GLY A 141 -13.32 17.73 16.80
CA GLY A 141 -14.36 18.73 16.56
C GLY A 141 -15.51 18.27 15.64
N ALA A 142 -15.49 17.02 15.19
CA ALA A 142 -16.50 16.43 14.30
C ALA A 142 -17.56 15.59 15.05
N PHE A 143 -17.59 15.66 16.38
CA PHE A 143 -18.63 15.09 17.25
C PHE A 143 -19.13 16.13 18.25
#